data_AF-A0A1G9HTE4-F1
#
_entry.id   AF-A0A1G9HTE4-F1
#
_cell.length_a   1.000
_cell.length_b   1.000
_cell.length_c   1.000
_cell.angle_alpha   90.00
_cell.angle_beta   90.00
_cell.angle_gamma   90.00
#
_symmetry.space_group_name_H-M   'P 1'
#
loop_
_entity.id
_entity.type
_entity.pdbx_description
1 polymer ?
#
loop_
_entity_poly.entity_id
_entity_poly.type
_entity_poly.pdbx_seq_one_letter_code
_entity_poly.pdbx_strand_id
1 'polypeptide(L)'
;MVSYRNAGIFATDSALLHQLIRHHPMTEYLLLHMNFVGRYYQGLRPAQWDAVTLARLCQPQDPPSPFFAVSEAALRYAHLLDQGTISQADVYRQKFLVQLESIPFFYQHGLWIEAAYFEARYVRNPRQARVYLQKARFRLMDQQDTFAPEAAIAWAEGNYEQAAAKARQAIAATYQHLCLGEEIAAQQALKFLL
;
A
#
# COMPACT_ATOMS: atom_id res chain seq x y z
N MET A 1 -0.43 -9.42 -31.69
CA MET A 1 -0.07 -8.87 -30.37
C MET A 1 -1.23 -8.00 -29.92
N VAL A 2 -2.03 -8.44 -28.95
CA VAL A 2 -3.12 -7.59 -28.43
C VAL A 2 -2.46 -6.54 -27.54
N SER A 3 -2.36 -5.32 -28.06
CA SER A 3 -1.76 -4.21 -27.33
C SER A 3 -2.66 -3.85 -26.15
N TYR A 4 -2.09 -3.83 -24.94
CA TYR A 4 -2.72 -3.30 -23.73
C TYR A 4 -3.11 -1.81 -23.84
N ARG A 5 -2.78 -1.12 -24.95
CA ARG A 5 -3.09 0.30 -25.12
C ARG A 5 -4.58 0.65 -25.07
N ASN A 6 -5.49 -0.31 -25.30
CA ASN A 6 -6.92 0.00 -25.47
C ASN A 6 -7.89 -0.71 -24.50
N ALA A 7 -7.44 -1.56 -23.57
CA ALA A 7 -8.34 -2.39 -22.74
C ALA A 7 -8.64 -1.83 -21.33
N GLY A 8 -8.10 -0.66 -20.97
CA GLY A 8 -8.17 -0.15 -19.60
C GLY A 8 -7.08 -0.73 -18.69
N ILE A 9 -7.15 -0.41 -17.39
CA ILE A 9 -6.11 -0.75 -16.40
C ILE A 9 -6.03 -2.27 -16.15
N PHE A 10 -7.14 -2.99 -16.35
CA PHE A 10 -7.22 -4.44 -16.24
C PHE A 10 -7.69 -5.05 -17.57
N ALA A 11 -7.06 -6.17 -17.94
CA ALA A 11 -7.62 -7.03 -18.97
C ALA A 11 -8.97 -7.59 -18.47
N THR A 12 -9.94 -7.76 -19.37
CA THR A 12 -11.19 -8.45 -19.02
C THR A 12 -10.89 -9.87 -18.53
N ASP A 13 -11.76 -10.45 -17.69
CA ASP A 13 -11.60 -11.84 -17.22
C ASP A 13 -11.42 -12.84 -18.37
N SER A 14 -12.12 -12.62 -19.49
CA SER A 14 -11.96 -13.41 -20.70
C SER A 14 -10.58 -13.26 -21.36
N ALA A 15 -10.01 -12.06 -21.35
CA ALA A 15 -8.66 -11.82 -21.87
C ALA A 15 -7.59 -12.42 -20.95
N LEU A 16 -7.80 -12.39 -19.63
CA LEU A 16 -6.95 -13.09 -18.65
C LEU A 16 -7.01 -14.60 -18.84
N LEU A 17 -8.22 -15.18 -18.95
CA LEU A 17 -8.41 -16.60 -19.20
C LEU A 17 -7.73 -17.05 -20.50
N HIS A 18 -7.84 -16.24 -21.55
CA HIS A 18 -7.18 -16.52 -22.81
C HIS A 18 -5.64 -16.45 -22.72
N GLN A 19 -5.08 -15.54 -21.92
CA GLN A 19 -3.63 -15.50 -21.66
C GLN A 19 -3.16 -16.71 -20.85
N LEU A 20 -3.96 -17.12 -19.85
CA LEU A 20 -3.74 -18.34 -19.06
C LEU A 20 -3.64 -19.57 -19.94
N ILE A 21 -4.60 -19.76 -20.86
CA ILE A 21 -4.63 -20.89 -21.80
C ILE A 21 -3.39 -20.89 -22.72
N ARG A 22 -2.85 -19.72 -23.06
CA ARG A 22 -1.69 -19.59 -23.96
C ARG A 22 -0.34 -19.66 -23.26
N HIS A 23 -0.29 -19.92 -21.95
CA HIS A 23 0.94 -19.91 -21.15
C HIS A 23 1.78 -18.64 -21.37
N HIS A 24 1.13 -17.49 -21.51
CA HIS A 24 1.86 -16.23 -21.73
C HIS A 24 2.74 -15.92 -20.51
N PRO A 25 3.98 -15.42 -20.64
CA PRO A 25 4.85 -15.09 -19.50
C PRO A 25 4.18 -14.18 -18.46
N MET A 26 3.32 -13.27 -18.93
CA MET A 26 2.51 -12.41 -18.07
C MET A 26 1.54 -13.12 -17.13
N THR A 27 1.16 -14.35 -17.46
CA THR A 27 0.21 -15.14 -16.70
C THR A 27 0.74 -15.42 -15.30
N GLU A 28 2.00 -15.85 -15.20
CA GLU A 28 2.62 -16.15 -13.91
C GLU A 28 2.68 -14.89 -13.05
N TYR A 29 3.12 -13.78 -13.65
CA TYR A 29 3.16 -12.48 -12.99
C TYR A 29 1.79 -12.06 -12.42
N LEU A 30 0.73 -12.13 -13.24
CA LEU A 30 -0.62 -11.76 -12.82
C LEU A 30 -1.16 -12.68 -11.72
N LEU A 31 -0.90 -13.99 -11.81
CA LEU A 31 -1.30 -14.95 -10.78
C LEU A 31 -0.60 -14.68 -9.45
N LEU A 32 0.71 -14.38 -9.49
CA LEU A 32 1.48 -14.01 -8.30
C LEU A 32 0.94 -12.72 -7.67
N HIS A 33 0.70 -11.69 -8.48
CA HIS A 33 0.13 -10.42 -8.02
C HIS A 33 -1.23 -10.61 -7.35
N MET A 34 -2.15 -11.30 -8.04
CA MET A 34 -3.49 -11.61 -7.51
C MET A 34 -3.42 -12.47 -6.24
N ASN A 35 -2.43 -13.37 -6.13
CA ASN A 35 -2.24 -14.17 -4.92
C ASN A 35 -1.91 -13.31 -3.70
N PHE A 36 -1.01 -12.33 -3.82
CA PHE A 36 -0.67 -11.43 -2.71
C PHE A 36 -1.82 -10.48 -2.37
N VAL A 37 -2.48 -9.91 -3.37
CA VAL A 37 -3.66 -9.07 -3.16
C VAL A 37 -4.77 -9.87 -2.45
N GLY A 38 -5.03 -11.11 -2.90
CA GLY A 38 -6.00 -11.99 -2.27
C GLY A 38 -5.64 -12.34 -0.82
N ARG A 39 -4.37 -12.68 -0.54
CA ARG A 39 -3.88 -12.93 0.82
C ARG A 39 -4.04 -11.73 1.73
N TYR A 40 -3.76 -10.54 1.20
CA TYR A 40 -3.91 -9.27 1.90
C TYR A 40 -5.39 -9.03 2.30
N TYR A 41 -6.34 -9.20 1.37
CA TYR A 41 -7.78 -9.11 1.67
C TYR A 41 -8.29 -10.22 2.61
N GLN A 42 -7.65 -11.39 2.61
CA GLN A 42 -7.96 -12.49 3.53
C GLN A 42 -7.46 -12.26 4.96
N GLY A 43 -6.78 -11.15 5.23
CA GLY A 43 -6.27 -10.86 6.56
C GLY A 43 -4.88 -11.44 6.85
N LEU A 44 -4.19 -12.00 5.85
CA LEU A 44 -2.85 -12.52 6.05
C LEU A 44 -1.87 -11.35 6.14
N ARG A 45 -1.19 -11.24 7.28
CA ARG A 45 -0.23 -10.17 7.52
C ARG A 45 0.89 -10.18 6.49
N PRO A 46 1.38 -9.01 6.03
CA PRO A 46 2.50 -8.95 5.10
C PRO A 46 3.73 -9.72 5.56
N ALA A 47 4.09 -9.71 6.85
CA ALA A 47 5.25 -10.47 7.36
C ALA A 47 5.11 -11.99 7.22
N GLN A 48 3.88 -12.51 7.05
CA GLN A 48 3.59 -13.93 6.88
C GLN A 48 3.61 -14.39 5.41
N TRP A 49 3.82 -13.47 4.47
CA TRP A 49 3.91 -13.79 3.06
C TRP A 49 5.16 -14.61 2.76
N ASP A 50 5.05 -15.56 1.83
CA ASP A 50 6.20 -16.34 1.38
C ASP A 50 7.20 -15.44 0.63
N ALA A 51 8.35 -15.20 1.26
CA ALA A 51 9.37 -14.29 0.77
C ALA A 51 9.95 -14.74 -0.58
N VAL A 52 10.02 -16.05 -0.83
CA VAL A 52 10.51 -16.60 -2.11
C VAL A 52 9.54 -16.25 -3.24
N THR A 53 8.25 -16.45 -3.02
CA THR A 53 7.19 -16.09 -3.97
C THR A 53 7.12 -14.58 -4.20
N LEU A 54 7.29 -13.77 -3.15
CA LEU A 54 7.31 -12.31 -3.28
C LEU A 54 8.55 -11.82 -4.04
N ALA A 55 9.69 -12.47 -3.83
CA ALA A 55 10.91 -12.20 -4.59
C ALA A 55 10.71 -12.52 -6.07
N ARG A 56 10.02 -13.61 -6.41
CA ARG A 56 9.68 -14.01 -7.79
C ARG A 56 8.79 -13.00 -8.50
N LEU A 57 7.76 -12.46 -7.84
CA LEU A 57 6.89 -11.42 -8.42
C LEU A 57 7.70 -10.21 -8.90
N CYS A 58 8.78 -9.90 -8.19
CA CYS A 58 9.57 -8.69 -8.38
C CYS A 58 10.97 -8.99 -8.93
N GLN A 59 11.13 -10.13 -9.61
CA GLN A 59 12.30 -10.32 -10.48
C GLN A 59 12.25 -9.30 -11.62
N PRO A 60 13.40 -8.93 -12.21
CA PRO A 60 13.46 -7.98 -13.32
C PRO A 60 12.75 -8.56 -14.55
N GLN A 61 11.45 -8.38 -14.59
CA GLN A 61 10.63 -8.37 -15.79
C GLN A 61 10.14 -6.94 -15.96
N ASP A 62 10.03 -6.46 -17.20
CA ASP A 62 9.41 -5.17 -17.45
C ASP A 62 7.96 -5.25 -16.96
N PRO A 63 7.57 -4.51 -15.90
CA PRO A 63 6.20 -4.56 -15.42
C PRO A 63 5.27 -4.10 -16.55
N PRO A 64 4.09 -4.70 -16.71
CA PRO A 64 3.22 -4.46 -17.87
C PRO A 64 2.74 -3.02 -17.98
N SER A 65 2.69 -2.35 -16.83
CA SER A 65 2.26 -0.98 -16.69
C SER A 65 2.88 -0.37 -15.43
N PRO A 66 2.88 0.97 -15.32
CA PRO A 66 3.30 1.65 -14.10
C PRO A 66 2.47 1.25 -12.87
N PHE A 67 1.21 0.87 -13.06
CA PHE A 67 0.36 0.37 -11.96
C PHE A 67 0.98 -0.87 -11.30
N PHE A 68 1.43 -1.82 -12.10
CA PHE A 68 2.05 -3.05 -11.62
C PHE A 68 3.40 -2.77 -10.93
N ALA A 69 4.22 -1.89 -11.50
CA ALA A 69 5.47 -1.44 -10.87
C ALA A 69 5.25 -0.81 -9.48
N VAL A 70 4.24 0.07 -9.36
CA VAL A 70 3.86 0.69 -8.08
C VAL A 70 3.33 -0.35 -7.11
N SER A 71 2.47 -1.25 -7.56
CA SER A 71 1.86 -2.26 -6.70
C SER A 71 2.90 -3.25 -6.16
N GLU A 72 3.86 -3.68 -6.96
CA GLU A 72 4.99 -4.50 -6.50
C GLU A 72 5.81 -3.80 -5.42
N ALA A 73 6.16 -2.53 -5.65
CA ALA A 73 6.89 -1.74 -4.68
C ALA A 73 6.08 -1.56 -3.38
N ALA A 74 4.77 -1.37 -3.47
CA ALA A 74 3.88 -1.30 -2.31
C ALA A 74 3.81 -2.64 -1.53
N LEU A 75 3.72 -3.78 -2.22
CA LEU A 75 3.73 -5.11 -1.58
C LEU A 75 5.07 -5.36 -0.85
N ARG A 76 6.20 -5.07 -1.48
CA ARG A 76 7.52 -5.19 -0.84
C ARG A 76 7.68 -4.25 0.34
N TYR A 77 7.23 -3.01 0.19
CA TYR A 77 7.18 -2.04 1.28
C TYR A 77 6.40 -2.60 2.48
N ALA A 78 5.17 -3.08 2.27
CA ALA A 78 4.32 -3.61 3.33
C ALA A 78 4.98 -4.82 4.03
N HIS A 79 5.51 -5.77 3.25
CA HIS A 79 6.22 -6.94 3.79
C HIS A 79 7.40 -6.56 4.69
N LEU A 80 8.27 -5.68 4.20
CA LEU A 80 9.47 -5.24 4.93
C LEU A 80 9.13 -4.39 6.14
N LEU A 81 8.10 -3.54 6.03
CA LEU A 81 7.61 -2.71 7.12
C LEU A 81 7.07 -3.59 8.26
N ASP A 82 6.26 -4.59 7.93
CA ASP A 82 5.64 -5.50 8.91
C ASP A 82 6.68 -6.40 9.61
N GLN A 83 7.82 -6.66 8.94
CA GLN A 83 9.00 -7.29 9.55
C GLN A 83 9.85 -6.35 10.41
N GLY A 84 9.53 -5.05 10.45
CA GLY A 84 10.31 -4.04 11.17
C GLY A 84 11.58 -3.59 10.44
N THR A 85 11.76 -3.94 9.16
CA THR A 85 12.95 -3.58 8.36
C THR A 85 12.78 -2.19 7.73
N ILE A 86 12.69 -1.16 8.58
CA ILE A 86 12.26 0.20 8.19
C ILE A 86 13.10 0.81 7.07
N SER A 87 14.44 0.71 7.14
CA SER A 87 15.33 1.30 6.13
C SER A 87 15.14 0.67 4.74
N GLN A 88 14.91 -0.64 4.66
CA GLN A 88 14.64 -1.29 3.38
C GLN A 88 13.22 -1.00 2.89
N ALA A 89 12.24 -0.92 3.79
CA ALA A 89 10.89 -0.50 3.46
C ALA A 89 10.89 0.88 2.79
N ASP A 90 11.67 1.84 3.32
CA ASP A 90 11.75 3.19 2.74
C ASP A 90 12.27 3.19 1.30
N VAL A 91 13.21 2.30 0.95
CA VAL A 91 13.70 2.16 -0.43
C VAL A 91 12.54 1.82 -1.39
N TYR A 92 11.64 0.91 -1.01
CA TYR A 92 10.49 0.57 -1.85
C TYR A 92 9.39 1.63 -1.80
N ARG A 93 9.24 2.32 -0.67
CA ARG A 93 8.35 3.48 -0.57
C ARG A 93 8.73 4.56 -1.58
N GLN A 94 10.01 4.93 -1.61
CA GLN A 94 10.52 5.90 -2.57
C GLN A 94 10.30 5.44 -4.01
N LYS A 95 10.49 4.14 -4.31
CA LYS A 95 10.22 3.58 -5.64
C LYS A 95 8.77 3.77 -6.09
N PHE A 96 7.78 3.45 -5.24
CA PHE A 96 6.39 3.69 -5.63
C PHE A 96 6.06 5.18 -5.71
N LEU A 97 6.62 6.01 -4.83
CA LEU A 97 6.37 7.46 -4.83
C LEU A 97 6.80 8.14 -6.14
N VAL A 98 7.91 7.70 -6.74
CA VAL A 98 8.39 8.21 -8.03
C VAL A 98 7.39 7.98 -9.15
N GLN A 99 6.64 6.88 -9.11
CA GLN A 99 5.69 6.51 -10.17
C GLN A 99 4.23 6.74 -9.77
N LEU A 100 3.96 7.21 -8.55
CA LEU A 100 2.61 7.24 -7.99
C LEU A 100 1.66 8.10 -8.82
N GLU A 101 2.12 9.22 -9.37
CA GLU A 101 1.27 10.09 -10.19
C GLU A 101 1.01 9.53 -11.60
N SER A 102 1.71 8.46 -12.00
CA SER A 102 1.51 7.79 -13.30
C SER A 102 0.44 6.70 -13.29
N ILE A 103 -0.09 6.34 -12.11
CA ILE A 103 -1.15 5.35 -11.96
C ILE A 103 -2.51 6.06 -11.80
N PRO A 104 -3.64 5.36 -12.01
CA PRO A 104 -4.97 5.94 -11.84
C PRO A 104 -5.22 6.51 -10.44
N PHE A 105 -5.85 7.67 -10.36
CA PHE A 105 -6.02 8.44 -9.12
C PHE A 105 -6.64 7.65 -7.95
N PHE A 106 -7.54 6.71 -8.24
CA PHE A 106 -8.23 5.92 -7.22
C PHE A 106 -7.31 4.93 -6.50
N TYR A 107 -6.19 4.54 -7.12
CA TYR A 107 -5.15 3.74 -6.47
C TYR A 107 -4.12 4.58 -5.73
N GLN A 108 -4.00 5.87 -6.07
CA GLN A 108 -3.01 6.73 -5.45
C GLN A 108 -3.35 7.05 -3.98
N HIS A 109 -4.64 7.05 -3.67
CA HIS A 109 -5.17 7.52 -2.39
C HIS A 109 -4.54 6.80 -1.18
N GLY A 110 -4.66 5.47 -1.10
CA GLY A 110 -4.11 4.69 0.01
C GLY A 110 -2.59 4.79 0.10
N LEU A 111 -1.90 4.88 -1.03
CA LEU A 111 -0.43 5.02 -1.06
C LEU A 111 0.04 6.41 -0.58
N TRP A 112 -0.73 7.48 -0.83
CA TRP A 112 -0.45 8.80 -0.26
C TRP A 112 -0.70 8.85 1.25
N ILE A 113 -1.74 8.16 1.74
CA ILE A 113 -1.97 7.98 3.18
C ILE A 113 -0.79 7.28 3.82
N GLU A 114 -0.34 6.16 3.22
CA GLU A 114 0.76 5.43 3.82
C GLU A 114 2.10 6.18 3.75
N ALA A 115 2.32 6.92 2.66
CA ALA A 115 3.47 7.81 2.59
C ALA A 115 3.44 8.86 3.70
N ALA A 116 2.27 9.44 4.01
CA ALA A 116 2.10 10.40 5.09
C ALA A 116 2.36 9.77 6.47
N TYR A 117 1.78 8.60 6.72
CA TYR A 117 1.98 7.86 7.96
C TYR A 117 3.46 7.53 8.17
N PHE A 118 4.11 6.96 7.15
CA PHE A 118 5.52 6.57 7.23
C PHE A 118 6.45 7.76 7.52
N GLU A 119 6.24 8.87 6.81
CA GLU A 119 7.04 10.08 6.94
C GLU A 119 6.92 10.70 8.35
N ALA A 120 5.72 10.67 8.95
CA ALA A 120 5.53 11.14 10.32
C ALA A 120 6.06 10.13 11.36
N ARG A 121 5.75 8.84 11.20
CA ARG A 121 6.01 7.81 12.22
C ARG A 121 7.47 7.38 12.28
N TYR A 122 8.13 7.23 11.14
CA TYR A 122 9.47 6.67 11.06
C TYR A 122 10.52 7.73 10.73
N VAL A 123 10.23 8.64 9.81
CA VAL A 123 11.17 9.72 9.41
C VAL A 123 11.11 10.92 10.37
N ARG A 124 10.03 11.06 11.16
CA ARG A 124 9.79 12.20 12.07
C ARG A 124 9.74 13.55 11.35
N ASN A 125 9.18 13.56 10.14
CA ASN A 125 9.05 14.76 9.32
C ASN A 125 7.56 15.14 9.14
N PRO A 126 6.94 15.79 10.14
CA PRO A 126 5.52 16.13 10.11
C PRO A 126 5.16 17.11 8.98
N ARG A 127 6.12 17.91 8.51
CA ARG A 127 5.91 18.85 7.40
C ARG A 127 5.65 18.09 6.10
N GLN A 128 6.53 17.15 5.74
CA GLN A 128 6.37 16.37 4.52
C GLN A 128 5.18 15.41 4.60
N ALA A 129 4.92 14.84 5.79
CA ALA A 129 3.73 14.02 6.03
C ALA A 129 2.42 14.76 5.71
N ARG A 130 2.31 16.04 6.09
CA ARG A 130 1.14 16.87 5.72
C ARG A 130 0.99 17.07 4.22
N VAL A 131 2.10 17.25 3.50
CA VAL A 131 2.07 17.39 2.04
C VAL A 131 1.50 16.11 1.42
N TYR A 132 1.95 14.94 1.85
CA TYR A 132 1.41 13.67 1.37
C TYR A 132 -0.05 13.47 1.74
N LEU A 133 -0.44 13.80 2.98
CA LEU A 133 -1.84 13.71 3.41
C LEU A 133 -2.74 14.66 2.60
N GLN A 134 -2.25 15.85 2.23
CA GLN A 134 -2.98 16.75 1.35
C GLN A 134 -3.16 16.16 -0.05
N LYS A 135 -2.15 15.47 -0.59
CA LYS A 135 -2.27 14.75 -1.86
C LYS A 135 -3.30 13.60 -1.79
N ALA A 136 -3.46 12.99 -0.63
CA ALA A 136 -4.47 11.94 -0.43
C ALA A 136 -5.92 12.49 -0.47
N ARG A 137 -6.15 13.76 -0.11
CA ARG A 137 -7.47 14.41 0.09
C ARG A 137 -8.31 14.68 -1.17
N PHE A 138 -8.29 13.78 -2.14
CA PHE A 138 -9.24 13.80 -3.26
C PHE A 138 -10.65 13.33 -2.87
N ARG A 139 -11.65 13.67 -3.70
CA ARG A 139 -13.12 13.61 -3.45
C ARG A 139 -13.74 12.27 -2.97
N LEU A 140 -12.97 11.21 -2.79
CA LEU A 140 -13.44 9.88 -2.38
C LEU A 140 -12.99 9.48 -0.96
N MET A 141 -12.39 10.41 -0.19
CA MET A 141 -11.92 10.11 1.15
C MET A 141 -13.07 9.93 2.14
N ASP A 142 -13.06 8.82 2.87
CA ASP A 142 -13.74 8.77 4.15
C ASP A 142 -12.85 9.46 5.19
N GLN A 143 -13.47 10.23 6.08
CA GLN A 143 -12.76 10.94 7.16
C GLN A 143 -11.93 9.98 8.03
N GLN A 144 -12.33 8.71 8.06
CA GLN A 144 -11.70 7.64 8.82
C GLN A 144 -10.27 7.34 8.35
N ASP A 145 -10.02 7.43 7.05
CA ASP A 145 -8.73 7.12 6.44
C ASP A 145 -7.62 8.10 6.86
N THR A 146 -7.97 9.30 7.37
CA THR A 146 -6.98 10.28 7.83
C THR A 146 -6.54 10.08 9.28
N PHE A 147 -7.23 9.29 10.09
CA PHE A 147 -6.97 9.26 11.54
C PHE A 147 -5.59 8.71 11.88
N ALA A 148 -5.14 7.65 11.20
CA ALA A 148 -3.81 7.07 11.43
C ALA A 148 -2.66 8.04 11.06
N PRO A 149 -2.60 8.62 9.85
CA PRO A 149 -1.55 9.60 9.54
C PRO A 149 -1.67 10.87 10.38
N GLU A 150 -2.88 11.35 10.73
CA GLU A 150 -3.05 12.49 11.64
C GLU A 150 -2.52 12.20 13.05
N ALA A 151 -2.72 10.99 13.57
CA ALA A 151 -2.15 10.56 14.85
C ALA A 151 -0.62 10.57 14.80
N ALA A 152 -0.03 10.01 13.73
CA ALA A 152 1.41 9.98 13.55
C ALA A 152 2.01 11.39 13.41
N ILE A 153 1.35 12.29 12.67
CA ILE A 153 1.75 13.70 12.53
C ILE A 153 1.72 14.39 13.89
N ALA A 154 0.60 14.31 14.62
CA ALA A 154 0.49 14.94 15.94
C ALA A 154 1.57 14.43 16.91
N TRP A 155 1.86 13.12 16.88
CA TRP A 155 2.93 12.55 17.69
C TRP A 155 4.30 13.11 17.30
N ALA A 156 4.60 13.21 16.01
CA ALA A 156 5.87 13.75 15.51
C ALA A 156 6.08 15.23 15.85
N GLU A 157 5.00 15.94 16.16
CA GLU A 157 5.03 17.33 16.62
C GLU A 157 5.10 17.48 18.14
N GLY A 158 5.06 16.38 18.89
CA GLY A 158 5.01 16.41 20.35
C GLY A 158 3.60 16.65 20.93
N ASN A 159 2.56 16.68 20.09
CA ASN A 159 1.17 16.84 20.51
C ASN A 159 0.57 15.48 20.92
N TYR A 160 1.10 14.88 21.98
CA TYR A 160 0.80 13.49 22.35
C TYR A 160 -0.67 13.23 22.71
N GLU A 161 -1.36 14.19 23.33
CA GLU A 161 -2.78 14.05 23.65
C GLU A 161 -3.64 13.94 22.37
N GLN A 162 -3.36 14.82 21.40
CA GLN A 162 -4.03 14.79 20.10
C GLN A 162 -3.68 13.50 19.34
N ALA A 163 -2.42 13.05 19.41
CA ALA A 163 -1.99 11.79 18.82
C ALA A 163 -2.79 10.60 19.40
N ALA A 164 -2.91 10.52 20.72
CA ALA A 164 -3.65 9.46 21.39
C ALA A 164 -5.16 9.50 21.09
N ALA A 165 -5.75 10.70 20.98
CA ALA A 165 -7.14 10.86 20.56
C ALA A 165 -7.36 10.35 19.12
N LYS A 166 -6.49 10.74 18.19
CA LYS A 166 -6.55 10.31 16.78
C LYS A 166 -6.27 8.82 16.61
N ALA A 167 -5.31 8.27 17.36
CA ALA A 167 -5.02 6.83 17.36
C ALA A 167 -6.24 6.01 17.82
N ARG A 168 -6.96 6.47 18.85
CA ARG A 168 -8.22 5.83 19.28
C ARG A 168 -9.29 5.88 18.20
N GLN A 169 -9.44 7.00 17.50
CA GLN A 169 -10.36 7.13 16.37
C GLN A 169 -9.98 6.18 15.22
N ALA A 170 -8.69 6.09 14.89
CA ALA A 170 -8.19 5.17 13.87
C ALA A 170 -8.49 3.71 14.23
N ILE A 171 -8.18 3.28 15.46
CA ILE A 171 -8.47 1.91 15.93
C ILE A 171 -9.97 1.60 15.86
N ALA A 172 -10.83 2.55 16.25
CA ALA A 172 -12.28 2.37 16.20
C ALA A 172 -12.79 2.24 14.75
N ALA A 173 -12.23 3.02 13.82
CA ALA A 173 -12.59 2.95 12.39
C ALA A 173 -12.06 1.70 11.69
N THR A 174 -10.93 1.15 12.16
CA THR A 174 -10.28 -0.03 11.58
C THR A 174 -11.22 -1.24 11.51
N TYR A 175 -12.18 -1.36 12.44
CA TYR A 175 -13.20 -2.43 12.44
C TYR A 175 -14.20 -2.37 11.27
N GLN A 176 -14.11 -1.38 10.38
CA GLN A 176 -15.06 -1.14 9.29
C GLN A 176 -14.47 -1.35 7.88
N HIS A 177 -13.17 -1.64 7.75
CA HIS A 177 -12.53 -1.82 6.44
C HIS A 177 -12.50 -3.29 5.98
N LEU A 178 -12.33 -3.49 4.66
CA LEU A 178 -12.34 -4.80 3.99
C LEU A 178 -10.97 -5.51 4.00
N CYS A 179 -9.93 -4.92 4.61
CA CYS A 179 -8.53 -5.35 4.46
C CYS A 179 -7.92 -5.78 5.80
N LEU A 180 -8.40 -6.89 6.35
CA LEU A 180 -8.11 -7.39 7.71
C LEU A 180 -6.60 -7.53 8.08
N GLY A 181 -5.69 -7.58 7.10
CA GLY A 181 -4.27 -7.91 7.31
C GLY A 181 -3.42 -6.72 7.73
N GLU A 182 -3.69 -5.56 7.14
CA GLU A 182 -3.10 -4.28 7.54
C GLU A 182 -3.68 -3.78 8.85
N GLU A 183 -4.94 -4.10 9.14
CA GLU A 183 -5.64 -3.71 10.35
C GLU A 183 -4.93 -4.21 11.62
N ILE A 184 -4.46 -5.46 11.63
CA ILE A 184 -3.75 -6.03 12.79
C ILE A 184 -2.40 -5.33 13.00
N ALA A 185 -1.65 -5.10 11.93
CA ALA A 185 -0.36 -4.42 11.98
C ALA A 185 -0.53 -2.94 12.38
N ALA A 186 -1.50 -2.25 11.78
CA ALA A 186 -1.84 -0.86 12.07
C ALA A 186 -2.31 -0.68 13.52
N GLN A 187 -3.15 -1.57 14.04
CA GLN A 187 -3.56 -1.53 15.45
C GLN A 187 -2.37 -1.69 16.40
N GLN A 188 -1.44 -2.62 16.11
CA GLN A 188 -0.22 -2.78 16.92
C GLN A 188 0.64 -1.53 16.88
N ALA A 189 0.80 -0.92 15.70
CA ALA A 189 1.57 0.30 15.53
C ALA A 189 0.93 1.52 16.21
N LEU A 190 -0.41 1.62 16.19
CA LEU A 190 -1.17 2.72 16.80
C LEU A 190 -1.26 2.59 18.32
N LYS A 191 -1.25 1.38 18.87
CA LYS A 191 -1.16 1.15 20.33
C LYS A 191 0.11 1.73 20.94
N PHE A 192 1.17 1.92 20.16
CA PHE A 192 2.39 2.62 20.61
C PHE A 192 2.16 4.13 20.85
N LEU A 193 1.12 4.71 20.28
CA LEU A 193 0.78 6.13 20.42
C LEU A 193 -0.18 6.41 21.59
N LEU A 194 -0.60 5.37 22.32
CA LEU A 194 -1.45 5.44 23.50
C LEU A 194 -0.60 5.32 24.76
#